data_AF-A0A4Q5W9A3-F1
#
_entry.id   AF-A0A4Q5W9A3-F1
#
_cell.length_a   1.000
_cell.length_b   1.000
_cell.length_c   1.000
_cell.angle_alpha   90.00
_cell.angle_beta   90.00
_cell.angle_gamma   90.00
#
_symmetry.space_group_name_H-M   'P 1'
#
loop_
_entity.id
_entity.type
_entity.pdbx_description
1 polymer ?
#
loop_
_entity_poly.entity_id
_entity_poly.type
_entity_poly.pdbx_seq_one_letter_code
_entity_poly.pdbx_strand_id
1 'polypeptide(L)'
;TPEPQKEWKQSEEDRSKLDGLYECIMCASCSTACPSYWWNGDKFLGPAALLQAYRWIIDSRDESTGERLDDLEDPFKLYRCHTIMNCAQVCPKGLNPAKAIAEIKKLMVERAT
;
A
#
# COMPACT_ATOMS: atom_id res chain seq x y z
N THR A 1 -8.41 -15.29 13.72
CA THR A 1 -8.73 -16.70 13.97
C THR A 1 -7.54 -17.38 14.62
N PRO A 2 -7.72 -18.53 15.30
CA PRO A 2 -6.60 -19.29 15.84
C PRO A 2 -5.63 -19.70 14.73
N GLU A 3 -4.33 -19.66 15.03
CA GLU A 3 -3.28 -20.04 14.09
C GLU A 3 -3.47 -21.49 13.60
N PRO A 4 -3.41 -21.75 12.28
CA PRO A 4 -3.60 -23.08 11.74
C PRO A 4 -2.46 -24.02 12.15
N GLN A 5 -2.76 -25.32 12.30
CA GLN A 5 -1.77 -26.37 12.60
C GLN A 5 -0.82 -26.68 11.41
N LYS A 6 -1.07 -26.08 10.24
CA LYS A 6 -0.32 -26.22 8.99
C LYS A 6 -0.24 -24.85 8.31
N GLU A 7 0.26 -24.78 7.08
CA GLU A 7 0.29 -23.54 6.30
C GLU A 7 -1.11 -22.90 6.10
N TRP A 8 -1.12 -21.57 6.04
CA TRP A 8 -2.29 -20.80 5.63
C TRP A 8 -2.65 -21.11 4.19
N LYS A 9 -3.91 -21.50 3.94
CA LYS A 9 -4.41 -21.76 2.59
C LYS A 9 -4.63 -20.44 1.85
N GLN A 10 -4.25 -20.40 0.58
CA GLN A 10 -4.49 -19.28 -0.31
C GLN A 10 -4.70 -19.79 -1.73
N SER A 11 -5.70 -19.28 -2.44
CA SER A 11 -5.93 -19.61 -3.85
C SER A 11 -4.86 -18.97 -4.75
N GLU A 12 -4.61 -19.54 -5.93
CA GLU A 12 -3.69 -18.92 -6.90
C GLU A 12 -4.18 -17.51 -7.32
N GLU A 13 -5.50 -17.35 -7.47
CA GLU A 13 -6.12 -16.06 -7.77
C GLU A 13 -5.81 -15.03 -6.68
N ASP A 14 -6.03 -15.36 -5.40
CA ASP A 14 -5.71 -14.44 -4.30
C ASP A 14 -4.22 -14.14 -4.20
N ARG A 15 -3.36 -15.13 -4.42
CA ARG A 15 -1.91 -14.93 -4.39
C ARG A 15 -1.46 -14.00 -5.51
N SER A 16 -2.02 -14.12 -6.71
CA SER A 16 -1.66 -13.27 -7.87
C SER A 16 -1.99 -11.80 -7.66
N LYS A 17 -2.96 -11.46 -6.80
CA LYS A 17 -3.27 -10.07 -6.42
C LYS A 17 -2.08 -9.36 -5.76
N LEU A 18 -1.15 -10.12 -5.19
CA LEU A 18 0.04 -9.59 -4.52
C LEU A 18 1.20 -9.29 -5.50
N ASP A 19 1.12 -9.76 -6.75
CA ASP A 19 2.15 -9.51 -7.76
C ASP A 19 2.23 -8.01 -8.08
N GLY A 20 3.45 -7.50 -8.14
CA GLY A 20 3.73 -6.06 -8.24
C GLY A 20 3.74 -5.31 -6.91
N LEU A 21 3.53 -6.00 -5.77
CA LEU A 21 3.55 -5.41 -4.43
C LEU A 21 4.71 -5.97 -3.57
N TYR A 22 4.86 -7.29 -3.47
CA TYR A 22 5.89 -7.88 -2.60
C TYR A 22 7.32 -7.76 -3.17
N GLU A 23 7.46 -7.47 -4.46
CA GLU A 23 8.74 -7.32 -5.16
C GLU A 23 9.44 -5.98 -4.84
N CYS A 24 8.81 -5.12 -4.04
CA CYS A 24 9.40 -3.87 -3.58
C CYS A 24 10.61 -4.16 -2.69
N ILE A 25 11.77 -3.64 -3.10
CA ILE A 25 13.06 -3.84 -2.44
C ILE A 25 13.38 -2.78 -1.38
N MET A 26 12.40 -1.98 -0.97
CA MET A 26 12.55 -0.94 0.06
C MET A 26 13.70 0.06 -0.19
N CYS A 27 14.01 0.37 -1.46
CA CYS A 27 15.09 1.29 -1.84
C CYS A 27 14.76 2.79 -1.66
N ALA A 28 13.51 3.13 -1.33
CA ALA A 28 13.01 4.50 -1.17
C ALA A 28 13.10 5.43 -2.39
N SER A 29 13.48 4.96 -3.59
CA SER A 29 13.52 5.78 -4.81
C SER A 29 12.17 6.45 -5.11
N CYS A 30 11.06 5.73 -4.93
CA CYS A 30 9.73 6.28 -5.14
C CYS A 30 9.36 7.37 -4.13
N SER A 31 9.74 7.22 -2.86
CA SER A 31 9.45 8.20 -1.80
C SER A 31 10.29 9.46 -1.97
N THR A 32 11.58 9.30 -2.27
CA THR A 32 12.51 10.41 -2.50
C THR A 32 12.27 11.14 -3.82
N ALA A 33 11.51 10.58 -4.76
CA ALA A 33 11.07 11.28 -5.96
C ALA A 33 9.71 11.99 -5.81
N CYS A 34 8.99 11.79 -4.69
CA CYS A 34 7.64 12.31 -4.51
C CYS A 34 7.64 13.73 -3.90
N PRO A 35 7.18 14.77 -4.62
CA PRO A 35 7.18 16.13 -4.08
C PRO A 35 6.36 16.29 -2.80
N SER A 36 5.24 15.57 -2.67
CA SER A 36 4.43 15.63 -1.46
C SER A 36 5.18 15.09 -0.23
N TYR A 37 6.02 14.06 -0.43
CA TYR A 37 6.85 13.49 0.62
C TYR A 37 8.01 14.42 1.02
N TRP A 38 8.54 15.23 0.11
CA TRP A 38 9.53 16.27 0.45
C TRP A 38 9.00 17.27 1.46
N TRP A 39 7.74 17.69 1.29
CA TRP A 39 7.12 18.73 2.10
C TRP A 39 6.42 18.22 3.36
N ASN A 40 5.99 16.96 3.38
CA ASN A 40 5.17 16.39 4.45
C ASN A 40 5.70 15.04 4.95
N GLY A 41 6.99 14.72 4.81
CA GLY A 41 7.54 13.41 5.14
C GLY A 41 7.41 12.99 6.61
N ASP A 42 7.12 13.94 7.51
CA ASP A 42 6.82 13.72 8.92
C ASP A 42 5.39 13.18 9.17
N LYS A 43 4.47 13.36 8.22
CA LYS A 43 3.05 13.00 8.36
C LYS A 43 2.51 12.13 7.23
N PHE A 44 2.93 12.39 6.00
CA PHE A 44 2.61 11.57 4.83
C PHE A 44 3.53 10.36 4.79
N LEU A 45 2.95 9.16 4.80
CA LEU A 45 3.73 7.91 4.87
C LEU A 45 4.61 7.68 3.63
N GLY A 46 4.19 8.24 2.48
CA GLY A 46 4.93 8.11 1.24
C GLY A 46 4.63 6.83 0.45
N PRO A 47 5.02 6.78 -0.83
CA PRO A 47 4.64 5.72 -1.75
C PRO A 47 5.22 4.34 -1.42
N ALA A 48 6.43 4.24 -0.86
CA ALA A 48 7.00 2.95 -0.49
C ALA A 48 6.19 2.27 0.64
N ALA A 49 5.89 3.03 1.69
CA ALA A 49 5.12 2.55 2.84
C ALA A 49 3.69 2.21 2.45
N LEU A 50 3.03 3.05 1.65
CA LEU A 50 1.65 2.80 1.21
C LEU A 50 1.53 1.63 0.22
N LEU A 51 2.53 1.36 -0.62
CA LEU A 51 2.56 0.13 -1.43
C LEU A 51 2.65 -1.12 -0.55
N GLN A 52 3.46 -1.08 0.51
CA GLN A 52 3.56 -2.19 1.47
C GLN A 52 2.32 -2.33 2.35
N ALA A 53 1.67 -1.22 2.72
CA ALA A 53 0.39 -1.25 3.42
C ALA A 53 -0.66 -1.95 2.54
N TYR A 54 -0.75 -1.57 1.27
CA TYR A 54 -1.69 -2.18 0.33
C TYR A 54 -1.45 -3.69 0.17
N ARG A 55 -0.19 -4.13 0.08
CA ARG A 55 0.19 -5.55 0.05
C ARG A 55 -0.47 -6.35 1.16
N TRP A 56 -0.49 -5.84 2.39
CA TRP A 56 -1.12 -6.52 3.52
C TRP A 56 -2.64 -6.36 3.54
N ILE A 57 -3.15 -5.18 3.21
CA ILE A 57 -4.60 -4.89 3.19
C ILE A 57 -5.36 -5.87 2.30
N ILE A 58 -4.77 -6.30 1.17
CA ILE A 58 -5.42 -7.20 0.20
C ILE A 58 -5.01 -8.67 0.29
N ASP A 59 -4.08 -9.03 1.19
CA ASP A 59 -3.65 -10.42 1.36
C ASP A 59 -4.78 -11.21 2.02
N SER A 60 -5.35 -12.20 1.34
CA SER A 60 -6.51 -12.96 1.84
C SER A 60 -6.25 -13.74 3.14
N ARG A 61 -5.00 -13.83 3.56
CA ARG A 61 -4.57 -14.46 4.81
C ARG A 61 -4.46 -13.48 5.97
N ASP A 62 -4.43 -12.17 5.71
CA ASP A 62 -4.35 -11.14 6.74
C ASP A 62 -5.74 -10.86 7.30
N GLU A 63 -5.84 -10.86 8.62
CA GLU A 63 -7.12 -10.64 9.32
C GLU A 63 -7.21 -9.24 9.95
N SER A 64 -6.15 -8.43 9.81
CA SER A 64 -6.04 -7.08 10.37
C SER A 64 -6.35 -6.00 9.34
N THR A 65 -7.06 -6.32 8.25
CA THR A 65 -7.43 -5.34 7.22
C THR A 65 -8.13 -4.10 7.80
N GLY A 66 -9.06 -4.30 8.75
CA GLY A 66 -9.76 -3.20 9.41
C GLY A 66 -8.82 -2.27 10.19
N GLU A 67 -7.98 -2.84 11.06
CA GLU A 67 -6.99 -2.10 11.85
C GLU A 67 -5.99 -1.34 10.97
N ARG A 68 -5.54 -1.96 9.87
CA ARG A 68 -4.62 -1.32 8.91
C ARG A 68 -5.27 -0.14 8.19
N LEU A 69 -6.56 -0.23 7.87
CA LEU A 69 -7.30 0.87 7.26
C LEU A 69 -7.58 1.98 8.29
N ASP A 70 -7.87 1.64 9.54
CA ASP A 70 -8.01 2.61 10.64
C ASP A 70 -6.71 3.40 10.84
N ASP A 71 -5.57 2.73 10.80
CA ASP A 71 -4.25 3.37 10.88
C ASP A 71 -3.98 4.37 9.75
N LEU A 72 -4.65 4.22 8.61
CA LEU A 72 -4.57 5.11 7.45
C LEU A 72 -5.67 6.19 7.42
N GLU A 73 -6.64 6.13 8.34
CA GLU A 73 -7.72 7.10 8.50
C GLU A 73 -7.21 8.40 9.15
N ASP A 74 -6.30 9.08 8.45
CA ASP A 74 -5.71 10.34 8.86
C ASP A 74 -5.58 11.29 7.65
N PRO A 75 -5.87 12.60 7.79
CA PRO A 75 -5.83 13.56 6.69
C PRO A 75 -4.47 13.69 5.99
N PHE A 76 -3.37 13.25 6.62
CA PHE A 76 -2.03 13.35 6.09
C PHE A 76 -1.45 12.00 5.61
N LYS A 77 -1.62 10.92 6.38
CA LYS A 77 -0.95 9.63 6.14
C LYS A 77 -1.17 9.08 4.73
N LEU A 78 -2.40 9.14 4.23
CA LEU A 78 -2.80 8.65 2.91
C LEU A 78 -3.09 9.77 1.90
N TYR A 79 -3.81 10.81 2.34
CA TYR A 79 -4.47 11.76 1.44
C TYR A 79 -3.55 12.84 0.85
N ARG A 80 -2.29 12.93 1.28
CA ARG A 80 -1.28 13.82 0.68
C ARG A 80 -0.71 13.29 -0.64
N CYS A 81 -1.13 12.12 -1.09
CA CYS A 81 -0.86 11.69 -2.47
C CYS A 81 -1.73 12.50 -3.46
N HIS A 82 -1.09 13.42 -4.18
CA HIS A 82 -1.69 14.28 -5.22
C HIS A 82 -1.52 13.72 -6.64
N THR A 83 -1.42 12.39 -6.80
CA THR A 83 -1.38 11.73 -8.11
C THR A 83 -0.31 12.28 -9.07
N ILE A 84 0.87 12.63 -8.54
CA ILE A 84 1.99 13.22 -9.29
C ILE A 84 2.70 12.17 -10.18
N MET A 85 2.58 10.89 -9.86
CA MET A 85 3.09 9.74 -10.63
C MET A 85 4.61 9.54 -10.69
N ASN A 86 5.44 10.46 -10.18
CA ASN A 86 6.90 10.27 -10.09
C ASN A 86 7.31 8.92 -9.46
N CYS A 87 6.57 8.46 -8.46
CA CYS A 87 6.85 7.21 -7.75
C CYS A 87 6.81 5.97 -8.66
N ALA A 88 5.89 5.92 -9.63
CA ALA A 88 5.80 4.83 -10.60
C ALA A 88 6.88 4.95 -11.68
N GLN A 89 7.19 6.18 -12.12
CA GLN A 89 8.20 6.43 -13.16
C GLN A 89 9.63 6.05 -12.72
N VAL A 90 9.98 6.32 -11.45
CA VAL A 90 11.34 6.11 -10.94
C VAL A 90 11.58 4.71 -10.36
N CYS A 91 10.54 3.89 -10.22
CA CYS A 91 10.69 2.61 -9.53
C CYS A 91 11.64 1.69 -10.33
N PRO A 92 12.81 1.30 -9.80
CA PRO A 92 13.78 0.49 -10.53
C PRO A 92 13.29 -0.95 -10.79
N LYS A 93 12.22 -1.35 -10.10
CA LYS A 93 11.55 -2.64 -10.27
C LYS A 93 10.32 -2.57 -11.18
N GLY A 94 9.99 -1.39 -11.72
CA GLY A 94 8.80 -1.20 -12.57
C GLY A 94 7.47 -1.35 -11.83
N LEU A 95 7.46 -1.22 -10.51
CA LEU A 95 6.24 -1.33 -9.70
C LEU A 95 5.41 -0.05 -9.79
N ASN A 96 4.14 -0.13 -9.41
CA ASN A 96 3.22 1.01 -9.46
C ASN A 96 2.67 1.40 -8.08
N PRO A 97 3.45 2.11 -7.24
CA PRO A 97 2.97 2.64 -5.96
C PRO A 97 1.77 3.58 -6.08
N ALA A 98 1.65 4.33 -7.18
CA ALA A 98 0.53 5.25 -7.37
C ALA A 98 -0.81 4.50 -7.49
N LYS A 99 -0.82 3.37 -8.22
CA LYS A 99 -1.98 2.48 -8.32
C LYS A 99 -2.34 1.91 -6.94
N ALA A 100 -1.37 1.40 -6.19
CA ALA A 100 -1.61 0.87 -4.84
C ALA A 100 -2.24 1.92 -3.92
N ILE A 101 -1.75 3.17 -3.93
CA ILE A 101 -2.33 4.26 -3.15
C ILE A 101 -3.78 4.56 -3.58
N ALA A 102 -4.06 4.53 -4.89
CA ALA A 102 -5.42 4.77 -5.41
C ALA A 102 -6.40 3.68 -4.95
N GLU A 103 -5.97 2.41 -4.96
CA GLU A 103 -6.78 1.30 -4.47
C GLU A 103 -7.04 1.38 -2.95
N ILE A 104 -6.05 1.79 -2.14
CA ILE A 104 -6.31 2.07 -0.72
C ILE A 104 -7.39 3.15 -0.58
N LYS A 105 -7.27 4.27 -1.31
CA LYS A 105 -8.28 5.35 -1.24
C LYS A 105 -9.67 4.85 -1.64
N LYS A 106 -9.78 3.96 -2.62
CA LYS A 106 -11.04 3.33 -3.01
C LYS A 106 -11.63 2.50 -1.87
N LEU A 107 -10.82 1.65 -1.23
CA LEU A 107 -11.25 0.86 -0.06
C LEU A 107 -11.70 1.74 1.10
N MET A 108 -11.04 2.88 1.34
CA MET A 108 -11.46 3.84 2.38
C MET A 108 -12.85 4.42 2.08
N VAL A 109 -13.14 4.74 0.82
CA VAL A 109 -14.47 5.24 0.40
C VAL A 109 -15.53 4.15 0.53
N GLU A 110 -15.25 2.94 0.05
CA GLU A 110 -16.17 1.79 0.13
C GLU A 110 -16.51 1.41 1.57
N ARG A 111 -15.58 1.62 2.51
CA ARG A 111 -15.80 1.38 3.93
C ARG A 111 -16.68 2.43 4.61
N ALA A 112 -16.70 3.66 4.09
CA ALA A 112 -17.48 4.77 4.64
C ALA A 112 -18.93 4.78 4.14
N THR A 113 -19.24 4.05 3.06
CA THR A 113 -20.58 3.88 2.46
C THR A 113 -21.26 2.63 2.97
#